data_AF-A0AAD6UF60-F1
#
_entry.id   AF-A0AAD6UF60-F1
#
_cell.length_a   1.000
_cell.length_b   1.000
_cell.length_c   1.000
_cell.angle_alpha   90.00
_cell.angle_beta   90.00
_cell.angle_gamma   90.00
#
_symmetry.space_group_name_H-M   'P 1'
#
loop_
_entity.id
_entity.type
_entity.pdbx_description
1 polymer ?
#
loop_
_entity_poly.entity_id
_entity_poly.type
_entity_poly.pdbx_seq_one_letter_code
_entity_poly.pdbx_strand_id
1 'polypeptide(L)'
;MHPRVRANPVPSFRSYRPKTLNNFLVDSVQREKFATAEQLLLQLTSESIPIEPNPAYERAALAQIRWHGSQDLAGFLKWLALVPDNEKPSRVENGPLTKTREMLFRTGTPARNLHIIKEFSLACAAKGYGQLVWDDLVRLMSGFEYAENAIPFFLAFEAAVLRYYAKYHPGFVEETASRQRYRLIMLCCDNGWLEQAVHLVEDSTAHRIRKACDRLIDLLRAHNDSERIALVEGCLAQKRSAPIPAAQAALQSPEKLSPTQRIGNLFGRPTQTPQTAHATAPMPFYSTRAIIEGSKTLRPRNWIASQLRAIKRALSQRSLVFRRPPGSNLHSFMAHYDACKGYPRGLTVLRKRALSASDPCSYTWLCKEMFYLHESRKFAEVVNLFNANFRVEFLPPKPWAGVLGDRAAGHGDELRTASVVPARLQISPADAWVAWNALVRLTVQGPAPLPVLEAVHHSLVHFASKITDVQFRAFPTSYTAVFRSLIWAYGELREVDRAVAVANDISLIGKAHVTNAGLLDELAGVYARTGDVPAATRLLNGLEEAGARLATYGVMMDAYLHVGLVEEAAKLEPRMKQKCGYVPGVNWRMDATLKALHAAQELTDVPTLT
;
A
#
# COMPACT_ATOMS: atom_id res chain seq x y z
N MET A 1 -38.47 -11.88 5.51
CA MET A 1 -39.40 -10.87 6.05
C MET A 1 -38.68 -10.08 7.15
N HIS A 2 -38.17 -8.89 6.84
CA HIS A 2 -37.56 -8.03 7.88
C HIS A 2 -38.66 -7.40 8.74
N PRO A 3 -38.51 -7.38 10.07
CA PRO A 3 -39.50 -6.78 10.97
C PRO A 3 -39.59 -5.28 10.68
N ARG A 4 -40.81 -4.79 10.40
CA ARG A 4 -41.09 -3.35 10.32
C ARG A 4 -40.93 -2.76 11.72
N VAL A 5 -39.75 -2.19 11.99
CA VAL A 5 -39.50 -1.37 13.17
C VAL A 5 -40.48 -0.20 13.13
N ARG A 6 -41.39 -0.12 14.11
CA ARG A 6 -42.28 1.05 14.27
C ARG A 6 -41.41 2.26 14.58
N ALA A 7 -41.39 3.23 13.67
CA ALA A 7 -40.70 4.50 13.87
C ALA A 7 -41.42 5.26 15.01
N ASN A 8 -40.67 5.61 16.07
CA ASN A 8 -41.19 6.51 17.10
C ASN A 8 -41.50 7.88 16.45
N PRO A 9 -42.63 8.53 16.81
CA PRO A 9 -43.00 9.82 16.27
C PRO A 9 -41.89 10.84 16.57
N VAL A 10 -41.40 11.47 15.51
CA VAL A 10 -40.38 12.51 15.59
C VAL A 10 -40.98 13.73 16.31
N PRO A 11 -40.41 14.22 17.42
CA PRO A 11 -40.95 15.36 18.16
C PRO A 11 -41.09 16.60 17.26
N SER A 12 -42.19 17.35 17.40
CA SER A 12 -42.43 18.58 16.62
C SER A 12 -41.33 19.62 16.93
N PHE A 13 -40.45 19.87 15.95
CA PHE A 13 -39.24 20.67 16.13
C PHE A 13 -39.43 22.19 15.96
N ARG A 14 -40.66 22.68 15.74
CA ARG A 14 -40.93 24.11 15.45
C ARG A 14 -40.48 25.09 16.56
N SER A 15 -40.16 24.60 17.76
CA SER A 15 -39.71 25.43 18.90
C SER A 15 -38.19 25.44 19.14
N TYR A 16 -37.39 24.66 18.40
CA TYR A 16 -35.95 24.55 18.67
C TYR A 16 -35.13 25.66 18.00
N ARG A 17 -34.17 26.23 18.74
CA ARG A 17 -33.19 27.17 18.16
C ARG A 17 -32.28 26.44 17.15
N PRO A 18 -31.91 27.05 16.00
CA PRO A 18 -31.10 26.42 14.95
C PRO A 18 -29.79 25.76 15.41
N LYS A 19 -29.10 26.37 16.39
CA LYS A 19 -27.89 25.78 17.01
C LYS A 19 -28.16 24.43 17.67
N THR A 20 -29.33 24.27 18.28
CA THR A 20 -29.75 23.02 18.92
C THR A 20 -29.95 21.91 17.90
N LEU A 21 -30.52 22.24 16.72
CA LEU A 21 -30.72 21.26 15.65
C LEU A 21 -29.39 20.84 15.01
N ASN A 22 -28.45 21.76 14.80
CA ASN A 22 -27.10 21.42 14.35
C ASN A 22 -26.37 20.50 15.34
N ASN A 23 -26.44 20.82 16.65
CA ASN A 23 -25.88 19.95 17.69
C ASN A 23 -26.53 18.56 17.70
N PHE A 24 -27.85 18.50 17.49
CA PHE A 24 -28.58 17.24 17.42
C PHE A 24 -28.24 16.42 16.18
N LEU A 25 -28.01 17.07 15.04
CA LEU A 25 -27.51 16.42 13.83
C LEU A 25 -26.11 15.83 14.05
N VAL A 26 -25.19 16.60 14.65
CA VAL A 26 -23.83 16.13 14.98
C VAL A 26 -23.89 14.97 15.98
N ASP A 27 -24.68 15.08 17.05
CA ASP A 27 -24.87 14.01 18.06
C ASP A 27 -25.43 12.74 17.42
N SER A 28 -26.40 12.87 16.51
CA SER A 28 -26.97 11.73 15.78
C SER A 28 -25.91 11.01 14.94
N VAL A 29 -25.04 11.75 14.25
CA VAL A 29 -23.93 11.16 13.47
C VAL A 29 -22.87 10.54 14.38
N GLN A 30 -22.53 11.18 15.50
CA GLN A 30 -21.57 10.67 16.47
C GLN A 30 -22.04 9.38 17.15
N ARG A 31 -23.34 9.23 17.38
CA ARG A 31 -23.99 8.02 17.91
C ARG A 31 -24.39 7.01 16.83
N GLU A 32 -23.95 7.19 15.59
CA GLU A 32 -24.23 6.30 14.45
C GLU A 32 -25.73 6.10 14.14
N LYS A 33 -26.57 7.06 14.52
CA LYS A 33 -27.99 7.10 14.18
C LYS A 33 -28.20 7.73 12.80
N PHE A 34 -27.58 7.15 11.76
CA PHE A 34 -27.50 7.79 10.45
C PHE A 34 -28.86 8.02 9.76
N ALA A 35 -29.84 7.13 9.96
CA ALA A 35 -31.19 7.33 9.43
C ALA A 35 -31.87 8.58 10.05
N THR A 36 -31.71 8.79 11.36
CA THR A 36 -32.20 10.01 12.03
C THR A 36 -31.43 11.24 11.55
N ALA A 37 -30.10 11.12 11.40
CA ALA A 37 -29.27 12.20 10.89
C ALA A 37 -29.65 12.61 9.46
N GLU A 38 -30.00 11.65 8.60
CA GLU A 38 -30.45 11.92 7.23
C GLU A 38 -31.81 12.64 7.19
N GLN A 39 -32.76 12.23 8.03
CA GLN A 39 -34.04 12.92 8.18
C GLN A 39 -33.85 14.37 8.65
N LEU A 40 -33.00 14.58 9.65
CA LEU A 40 -32.65 15.92 10.15
C LEU A 40 -31.96 16.75 9.08
N LEU A 41 -31.04 16.15 8.31
CA LEU A 41 -30.36 16.81 7.21
C LEU A 41 -31.34 17.28 6.13
N LEU A 42 -32.30 16.42 5.75
CA LEU A 42 -33.37 16.77 4.82
C LEU A 42 -34.25 17.89 5.36
N GLN A 43 -34.63 17.83 6.63
CA GLN A 43 -35.43 18.86 7.29
C GLN A 43 -34.70 20.21 7.29
N LEU A 44 -33.46 20.25 7.79
CA LEU A 44 -32.63 21.47 7.84
C LEU A 44 -32.45 22.07 6.45
N THR A 45 -32.25 21.22 5.43
CA THR A 45 -32.15 21.66 4.04
C THR A 45 -33.48 22.24 3.54
N SER A 46 -34.62 21.59 3.83
CA SER A 46 -35.95 22.04 3.39
C SER A 46 -36.39 23.35 4.05
N GLU A 47 -35.98 23.57 5.29
CA GLU A 47 -36.25 24.81 6.05
C GLU A 47 -35.20 25.89 5.77
N SER A 48 -34.25 25.64 4.85
CA SER A 48 -33.13 26.55 4.53
C SER A 48 -32.31 26.98 5.75
N ILE A 49 -32.20 26.10 6.75
CA ILE A 49 -31.41 26.34 7.96
C ILE A 49 -29.93 26.03 7.63
N PRO A 50 -28.99 26.97 7.84
CA PRO A 50 -27.57 26.72 7.62
C PRO A 50 -27.05 25.57 8.49
N ILE A 51 -26.39 24.61 7.85
CA ILE A 51 -25.74 23.48 8.53
C ILE A 51 -24.28 23.84 8.78
N GLU A 52 -23.88 23.84 10.04
CA GLU A 52 -22.51 24.15 10.43
C GLU A 52 -21.57 22.98 10.07
N PRO A 53 -20.45 23.22 9.37
CA PRO A 53 -19.51 22.16 9.03
C PRO A 53 -18.93 21.47 10.27
N ASN A 54 -18.86 20.14 10.25
CA ASN A 54 -18.35 19.36 11.37
C ASN A 54 -17.59 18.10 10.88
N PRO A 55 -16.42 17.75 11.45
CA PRO A 55 -15.69 16.55 11.05
C PRO A 55 -16.46 15.24 11.27
N ALA A 56 -17.43 15.22 12.20
CA ALA A 56 -18.24 14.04 12.46
C ALA A 56 -18.96 13.54 11.20
N TYR A 57 -19.29 14.44 10.27
CA TYR A 57 -19.96 14.10 9.01
C TYR A 57 -19.15 13.18 8.09
N GLU A 58 -17.84 13.04 8.30
CA GLU A 58 -17.05 11.99 7.65
C GLU A 58 -17.62 10.59 7.96
N ARG A 59 -18.09 10.35 9.19
CA ARG A 59 -18.68 9.05 9.58
C ARG A 59 -19.97 8.77 8.83
N ALA A 60 -20.81 9.79 8.63
CA ALA A 60 -22.04 9.66 7.85
C ALA A 60 -21.74 9.41 6.37
N ALA A 61 -20.75 10.10 5.80
CA ALA A 61 -20.29 9.85 4.43
C ALA A 61 -19.81 8.39 4.28
N LEU A 62 -18.99 7.90 5.22
CA LEU A 62 -18.54 6.51 5.24
C LEU A 62 -19.67 5.49 5.36
N ALA A 63 -20.66 5.77 6.23
CA ALA A 63 -21.83 4.92 6.38
C ALA A 63 -22.62 4.81 5.07
N GLN A 64 -22.74 5.91 4.30
CA GLN A 64 -23.43 5.90 3.01
C GLN A 64 -22.80 4.90 2.03
N ILE A 65 -21.47 4.92 1.89
CA ILE A 65 -20.74 3.97 1.03
C ILE A 65 -20.91 2.54 1.54
N ARG A 66 -20.92 2.32 2.86
CA ARG A 66 -21.06 0.97 3.43
C ARG A 66 -22.45 0.37 3.19
N TRP A 67 -23.50 1.18 3.27
CA TRP A 67 -24.88 0.71 3.16
C TRP A 67 -25.36 0.57 1.72
N HIS A 68 -25.04 1.55 0.87
CA HIS A 68 -25.51 1.61 -0.50
C HIS A 68 -24.45 1.18 -1.52
N GLY A 69 -23.29 0.75 -1.03
CA GLY A 69 -22.14 0.43 -1.86
C GLY A 69 -21.70 1.65 -2.69
N SER A 70 -21.24 1.36 -3.90
CA SER A 70 -20.76 2.39 -4.82
C SER A 70 -21.85 3.12 -5.60
N GLN A 71 -23.13 2.80 -5.34
CA GLN A 71 -24.26 3.30 -6.13
C GLN A 71 -24.76 4.66 -5.66
N ASP A 72 -24.66 4.97 -4.36
CA ASP A 72 -25.12 6.25 -3.82
C ASP A 72 -23.97 7.26 -3.63
N LEU A 73 -23.37 7.63 -4.76
CA LEU A 73 -22.35 8.66 -4.82
C LEU A 73 -22.89 10.04 -4.38
N ALA A 74 -24.16 10.32 -4.67
CA ALA A 74 -24.79 11.59 -4.34
C ALA A 74 -24.93 11.77 -2.82
N GLY A 75 -25.45 10.75 -2.11
CA GLY A 75 -25.52 10.76 -0.65
C GLY A 75 -24.14 10.87 0.00
N PHE A 76 -23.14 10.17 -0.54
CA PHE A 76 -21.77 10.26 -0.05
C PHE A 76 -21.22 11.70 -0.18
N LEU A 77 -21.33 12.31 -1.36
CA LEU A 77 -20.84 13.67 -1.61
C LEU A 77 -21.62 14.73 -0.81
N LYS A 78 -22.92 14.51 -0.58
CA LYS A 78 -23.76 15.37 0.26
C LYS A 78 -23.21 15.47 1.68
N TRP A 79 -22.88 14.34 2.31
CA TRP A 79 -22.27 14.34 3.65
C TRP A 79 -20.85 14.88 3.64
N LEU A 80 -20.06 14.53 2.62
CA LEU A 80 -18.69 14.99 2.49
C LEU A 80 -18.59 16.52 2.35
N ALA A 81 -19.57 17.15 1.69
CA ALA A 81 -19.65 18.61 1.56
C ALA A 81 -19.74 19.33 2.91
N LEU A 82 -20.32 18.67 3.93
CA LEU A 82 -20.47 19.20 5.29
C LEU A 82 -19.20 19.05 6.15
N VAL A 83 -18.19 18.29 5.70
CA VAL A 83 -16.90 18.20 6.40
C VAL A 83 -16.19 19.56 6.29
N PRO A 84 -15.57 20.09 7.37
CA PRO A 84 -14.92 21.39 7.33
C PRO A 84 -13.74 21.43 6.36
N ASP A 85 -13.51 22.60 5.80
CA ASP A 85 -12.32 22.91 5.00
C ASP A 85 -11.06 22.95 5.88
N ASN A 86 -9.89 22.72 5.30
CA ASN A 86 -8.62 22.58 6.03
C ASN A 86 -8.19 23.86 6.79
N GLU A 87 -8.69 25.05 6.42
CA GLU A 87 -8.48 26.33 7.14
C GLU A 87 -9.13 26.37 8.53
N LYS A 88 -10.18 25.59 8.74
CA LYS A 88 -10.87 25.50 10.03
C LYS A 88 -10.65 24.09 10.56
N PRO A 89 -9.39 23.71 10.89
CA PRO A 89 -9.12 22.37 11.39
C PRO A 89 -9.76 22.30 12.77
N SER A 90 -10.96 21.75 12.83
CA SER A 90 -11.48 21.26 14.10
C SER A 90 -10.49 20.18 14.54
N ARG A 91 -9.98 20.28 15.77
CA ARG A 91 -8.97 19.37 16.32
C ARG A 91 -9.55 17.96 16.38
N VAL A 92 -9.47 17.22 15.28
CA VAL A 92 -9.70 15.78 15.24
C VAL A 92 -8.34 15.12 15.18
N GLU A 93 -8.12 14.20 16.09
CA GLU A 93 -6.94 13.35 16.11
C GLU A 93 -6.81 12.65 14.75
N ASN A 94 -5.70 12.91 14.04
CA ASN A 94 -5.38 12.45 12.67
C ASN A 94 -6.04 13.21 11.50
N GLY A 95 -6.76 14.31 11.77
CA GLY A 95 -7.42 15.13 10.75
C GLY A 95 -8.65 14.47 10.11
N PRO A 96 -9.58 15.27 9.57
CA PRO A 96 -10.74 14.74 8.86
C PRO A 96 -10.33 14.03 7.57
N LEU A 97 -11.18 13.13 7.08
CA LEU A 97 -11.06 12.38 5.82
C LEU A 97 -10.02 11.26 5.81
N THR A 98 -9.26 11.06 6.90
CA THR A 98 -8.26 9.98 7.00
C THR A 98 -8.91 8.60 6.98
N LYS A 99 -10.05 8.40 7.67
CA LYS A 99 -10.75 7.10 7.68
C LYS A 99 -11.36 6.80 6.31
N THR A 100 -11.92 7.82 5.65
CA THR A 100 -12.46 7.71 4.28
C THR A 100 -11.36 7.34 3.30
N ARG A 101 -10.20 8.00 3.39
CA ARG A 101 -9.01 7.66 2.59
C ARG A 101 -8.58 6.22 2.82
N GLU A 102 -8.43 5.79 4.07
CA GLU A 102 -8.01 4.43 4.38
C GLU A 102 -8.99 3.39 3.81
N MET A 103 -10.28 3.62 3.99
CA MET A 103 -11.31 2.74 3.43
C MET A 103 -11.22 2.67 1.90
N LEU A 104 -11.19 3.81 1.22
CA LEU A 104 -11.28 3.86 -0.24
C LEU A 104 -10.00 3.42 -0.96
N PHE A 105 -8.83 3.77 -0.42
CA PHE A 105 -7.55 3.52 -1.09
C PHE A 105 -6.80 2.30 -0.57
N ARG A 106 -6.93 1.97 0.73
CA ARG A 106 -6.09 0.94 1.38
C ARG A 106 -6.84 -0.34 1.69
N THR A 107 -8.16 -0.29 1.77
CA THR A 107 -9.00 -1.48 2.02
C THR A 107 -9.79 -1.89 0.77
N GLY A 108 -10.13 -3.18 0.67
CA GLY A 108 -10.98 -3.70 -0.40
C GLY A 108 -10.33 -3.71 -1.79
N THR A 109 -11.14 -3.42 -2.82
CA THR A 109 -10.73 -3.37 -4.24
C THR A 109 -10.84 -1.93 -4.78
N PRO A 110 -9.82 -1.06 -4.59
CA PRO A 110 -9.86 0.33 -5.02
C PRO A 110 -10.24 0.52 -6.50
N ALA A 111 -9.81 -0.41 -7.37
CA ALA A 111 -10.15 -0.39 -8.79
C ALA A 111 -11.67 -0.42 -9.07
N ARG A 112 -12.47 -1.10 -8.24
CA ARG A 112 -13.94 -1.14 -8.39
C ARG A 112 -14.61 0.16 -7.93
N ASN A 113 -13.94 0.93 -7.10
CA ASN A 113 -14.45 2.17 -6.52
C ASN A 113 -13.83 3.41 -7.17
N LEU A 114 -13.27 3.28 -8.37
CA LEU A 114 -12.47 4.34 -8.99
C LEU A 114 -13.27 5.62 -9.20
N HIS A 115 -14.55 5.54 -9.56
CA HIS A 115 -15.42 6.70 -9.69
C HIS A 115 -15.63 7.42 -8.35
N ILE A 116 -15.90 6.69 -7.25
CA ILE A 116 -16.03 7.28 -5.91
C ILE A 116 -14.70 7.92 -5.49
N ILE A 117 -13.60 7.23 -5.74
CA ILE A 117 -12.25 7.71 -5.40
C ILE A 117 -11.94 9.01 -6.13
N LYS A 118 -12.31 9.14 -7.41
CA LYS A 118 -12.15 10.37 -8.18
C LYS A 118 -12.93 11.52 -7.54
N GLU A 119 -14.22 11.33 -7.28
CA GLU A 119 -15.06 12.37 -6.69
C GLU A 119 -14.63 12.73 -5.26
N PHE A 120 -14.31 11.74 -4.44
CA PHE A 120 -13.74 11.95 -3.11
C PHE A 120 -12.45 12.77 -3.17
N SER A 121 -11.56 12.48 -4.13
CA SER A 121 -10.30 13.18 -4.29
C SER A 121 -10.51 14.63 -4.74
N LEU A 122 -11.46 14.88 -5.67
CA LEU A 122 -11.82 16.24 -6.08
C LEU A 122 -12.43 17.04 -4.92
N ALA A 123 -13.29 16.43 -4.12
CA ALA A 123 -13.84 17.05 -2.91
C ALA A 123 -12.73 17.34 -1.88
N CYS A 124 -11.80 16.42 -1.66
CA CYS A 124 -10.62 16.65 -0.82
C CYS A 124 -9.80 17.85 -1.32
N ALA A 125 -9.50 17.90 -2.62
CA ALA A 125 -8.76 19.01 -3.24
C ALA A 125 -9.48 20.36 -3.05
N ALA A 126 -10.79 20.41 -3.29
CA ALA A 126 -11.61 21.61 -3.14
C ALA A 126 -11.68 22.11 -1.69
N LYS A 127 -11.46 21.23 -0.71
CA LYS A 127 -11.47 21.53 0.73
C LYS A 127 -10.07 21.72 1.33
N GLY A 128 -9.02 21.68 0.52
CA GLY A 128 -7.63 21.87 0.96
C GLY A 128 -6.92 20.59 1.42
N TYR A 129 -7.57 19.44 1.37
CA TYR A 129 -7.01 18.12 1.70
C TYR A 129 -6.36 17.42 0.50
N GLY A 130 -6.04 18.14 -0.58
CA GLY A 130 -5.48 17.52 -1.79
C GLY A 130 -4.16 16.76 -1.53
N GLN A 131 -3.33 17.24 -0.60
CA GLN A 131 -2.08 16.55 -0.23
C GLN A 131 -2.32 15.20 0.46
N LEU A 132 -3.43 15.05 1.17
CA LEU A 132 -3.78 13.84 1.90
C LEU A 132 -3.94 12.64 0.96
N VAL A 133 -4.50 12.88 -0.23
CA VAL A 133 -4.89 11.82 -1.19
C VAL A 133 -3.96 11.69 -2.39
N TRP A 134 -3.07 12.67 -2.64
CA TRP A 134 -2.25 12.73 -3.85
C TRP A 134 -1.44 11.46 -4.13
N ASP A 135 -0.69 10.97 -3.14
CA ASP A 135 0.21 9.83 -3.34
C ASP A 135 -0.53 8.52 -3.63
N ASP A 136 -1.66 8.29 -2.95
CA ASP A 136 -2.48 7.09 -3.18
C ASP A 136 -3.19 7.18 -4.54
N LEU A 137 -3.65 8.38 -4.90
CA LEU A 137 -4.27 8.65 -6.20
C LEU A 137 -3.29 8.44 -7.36
N VAL A 138 -2.06 8.93 -7.25
CA VAL A 138 -1.01 8.69 -8.23
C VAL A 138 -0.74 7.20 -8.39
N ARG A 139 -0.56 6.46 -7.28
CA ARG A 139 -0.31 5.01 -7.34
C ARG A 139 -1.48 4.24 -7.95
N LEU A 140 -2.70 4.63 -7.63
CA LEU A 140 -3.89 3.99 -8.15
C LEU A 140 -4.07 4.27 -9.64
N MET A 141 -4.11 5.54 -10.02
CA MET A 141 -4.40 5.96 -11.39
C MET A 141 -3.31 5.53 -12.37
N SER A 142 -2.04 5.55 -11.96
CA SER A 142 -0.94 5.03 -12.79
C SER A 142 -1.02 3.53 -13.07
N GLY A 143 -1.69 2.76 -12.20
CA GLY A 143 -1.84 1.31 -12.34
C GLY A 143 -3.02 0.88 -13.22
N PHE A 144 -4.03 1.74 -13.40
CA PHE A 144 -5.32 1.35 -13.99
C PHE A 144 -5.76 2.19 -15.19
N GLU A 145 -5.25 3.41 -15.36
CA GLU A 145 -5.76 4.31 -16.39
C GLU A 145 -4.69 4.70 -17.42
N TYR A 146 -5.14 4.82 -18.68
CA TYR A 146 -4.38 5.45 -19.74
C TYR A 146 -4.28 6.96 -19.50
N ALA A 147 -3.25 7.58 -20.08
CA ALA A 147 -3.02 9.02 -19.97
C ALA A 147 -4.26 9.84 -20.34
N GLU A 148 -5.01 9.41 -21.35
CA GLU A 148 -6.24 10.05 -21.84
C GLU A 148 -7.32 10.21 -20.77
N ASN A 149 -7.43 9.28 -19.82
CA ASN A 149 -8.41 9.34 -18.73
C ASN A 149 -7.83 9.98 -17.46
N ALA A 150 -6.54 9.73 -17.20
CA ALA A 150 -5.89 10.20 -15.99
C ALA A 150 -5.62 11.71 -16.01
N ILE A 151 -5.12 12.25 -17.14
CA ILE A 151 -4.69 13.65 -17.23
C ILE A 151 -5.84 14.64 -17.06
N PRO A 152 -7.00 14.49 -17.73
CA PRO A 152 -8.13 15.39 -17.51
C PRO A 152 -8.57 15.43 -16.05
N PHE A 153 -8.56 14.27 -15.38
CA PHE A 153 -8.89 14.18 -13.96
C PHE A 153 -7.85 14.91 -13.08
N PHE A 154 -6.55 14.72 -13.31
CA PHE A 154 -5.52 15.42 -12.54
C PHE A 154 -5.51 16.94 -12.77
N LEU A 155 -5.87 17.39 -13.98
CA LEU A 155 -6.08 18.82 -14.26
C LEU A 155 -7.30 19.37 -13.50
N ALA A 156 -8.40 18.60 -13.43
CA ALA A 156 -9.56 18.96 -12.60
C ALA A 156 -9.20 19.02 -11.10
N PHE A 157 -8.37 18.08 -10.65
CA PHE A 157 -7.83 18.05 -9.29
C PHE A 157 -6.94 19.26 -9.01
N GLU A 158 -6.01 19.60 -9.90
CA GLU A 158 -5.18 20.81 -9.81
C GLU A 158 -6.06 22.05 -9.72
N ALA A 159 -7.05 22.20 -10.61
CA ALA A 159 -7.98 23.33 -10.60
C ALA A 159 -8.75 23.44 -9.27
N ALA A 160 -9.18 22.32 -8.69
CA ALA A 160 -9.85 22.30 -7.39
C ALA A 160 -8.92 22.76 -6.25
N VAL A 161 -7.66 22.32 -6.25
CA VAL A 161 -6.64 22.81 -5.30
C VAL A 161 -6.42 24.31 -5.47
N LEU A 162 -6.29 24.81 -6.69
CA LEU A 162 -6.05 26.23 -6.94
C LEU A 162 -7.23 27.10 -6.52
N ARG A 163 -8.48 26.64 -6.72
CA ARG A 163 -9.66 27.35 -6.21
C ARG A 163 -9.65 27.45 -4.68
N TYR A 164 -9.28 26.38 -3.98
CA TYR A 164 -9.13 26.42 -2.53
C TYR A 164 -8.08 27.46 -2.09
N TYR A 165 -6.88 27.40 -2.68
CA TYR A 165 -5.80 28.32 -2.33
C TYR A 165 -6.12 29.76 -2.72
N ALA A 166 -6.83 29.99 -3.82
CA ALA A 166 -7.27 31.34 -4.18
C ALA A 166 -8.25 31.94 -3.16
N LYS A 167 -9.15 31.11 -2.62
CA LYS A 167 -10.13 31.51 -1.61
C LYS A 167 -9.50 31.85 -0.26
N TYR A 168 -8.56 31.02 0.20
CA TYR A 168 -8.06 31.08 1.58
C TYR A 168 -6.61 31.55 1.73
N HIS A 169 -5.81 31.40 0.68
CA HIS A 169 -4.36 31.60 0.68
C HIS A 169 -3.87 32.23 -0.64
N PRO A 170 -4.39 33.40 -1.04
CA PRO A 170 -4.13 33.97 -2.37
C PRO A 170 -2.64 34.16 -2.68
N GLY A 171 -1.81 34.46 -1.67
CA GLY A 171 -0.36 34.60 -1.82
C GLY A 171 0.39 33.30 -2.16
N PHE A 172 -0.24 32.14 -2.00
CA PHE A 172 0.35 30.82 -2.28
C PHE A 172 -0.19 30.18 -3.57
N VAL A 173 -1.06 30.86 -4.32
CA VAL A 173 -1.69 30.30 -5.54
C VAL A 173 -0.64 29.97 -6.59
N GLU A 174 0.27 30.91 -6.88
CA GLU A 174 1.30 30.72 -7.91
C GLU A 174 2.29 29.59 -7.55
N GLU A 175 2.73 29.56 -6.29
CA GLU A 175 3.59 28.48 -5.79
C GLU A 175 2.87 27.12 -5.87
N THR A 176 1.60 27.10 -5.47
CA THR A 176 0.80 25.87 -5.50
C THR A 176 0.56 25.40 -6.93
N ALA A 177 0.27 26.31 -7.88
CA ALA A 177 0.14 25.98 -9.30
C ALA A 177 1.43 25.39 -9.83
N SER A 178 2.57 26.01 -9.52
CA SER A 178 3.87 25.48 -9.93
C SER A 178 4.16 24.10 -9.35
N ARG A 179 3.81 23.88 -8.08
CA ARG A 179 4.00 22.59 -7.41
C ARG A 179 3.10 21.49 -7.97
N GLN A 180 1.83 21.79 -8.24
CA GLN A 180 0.90 20.82 -8.83
C GLN A 180 1.31 20.47 -10.25
N ARG A 181 1.62 21.49 -11.07
CA ARG A 181 2.11 21.27 -12.43
C ARG A 181 3.40 20.47 -12.48
N TYR A 182 4.37 20.79 -11.61
CA TYR A 182 5.60 20.00 -11.46
C TYR A 182 5.28 18.52 -11.18
N ARG A 183 4.38 18.24 -10.23
CA ARG A 183 4.01 16.87 -9.87
C ARG A 183 3.31 16.14 -11.02
N LEU A 184 2.46 16.82 -11.77
CA LEU A 184 1.74 16.25 -12.90
C LEU A 184 2.68 15.93 -14.09
N ILE A 185 3.63 16.83 -14.41
CA ILE A 185 4.67 16.54 -15.42
C ILE A 185 5.52 15.34 -14.98
N MET A 186 5.91 15.29 -13.71
CA MET A 186 6.69 14.18 -13.16
C MET A 186 5.91 12.86 -13.21
N LEU A 187 4.61 12.88 -12.92
CA LEU A 187 3.74 11.73 -13.06
C LEU A 187 3.74 11.20 -14.50
N CYS A 188 3.61 12.08 -15.50
CA CYS A 188 3.66 11.70 -16.91
C CYS A 188 5.02 11.08 -17.27
N CYS A 189 6.11 11.72 -16.83
CA CYS A 189 7.47 11.21 -17.02
C CYS A 189 7.68 9.82 -16.39
N ASP A 190 7.14 9.58 -15.20
CA ASP A 190 7.27 8.30 -14.49
C ASP A 190 6.51 7.16 -15.19
N ASN A 191 5.42 7.48 -15.90
CA ASN A 191 4.58 6.51 -16.60
C ASN A 191 4.85 6.42 -18.10
N GLY A 192 5.84 7.16 -18.61
CA GLY A 192 6.16 7.19 -20.05
C GLY A 192 5.14 7.94 -20.91
N TRP A 193 4.27 8.77 -20.32
CA TRP A 193 3.29 9.61 -21.01
C TRP A 193 3.97 10.90 -21.51
N LEU A 194 5.02 10.73 -22.33
CA LEU A 194 5.93 11.84 -22.68
C LEU A 194 5.22 12.93 -23.49
N GLU A 195 4.31 12.56 -24.38
CA GLU A 195 3.51 13.51 -25.17
C GLU A 195 2.63 14.40 -24.27
N GLN A 196 1.90 13.80 -23.33
CA GLN A 196 1.09 14.56 -22.38
C GLN A 196 1.96 15.41 -21.46
N ALA A 197 3.17 14.96 -21.11
CA ALA A 197 4.13 15.77 -20.35
C ALA A 197 4.56 17.03 -21.11
N VAL A 198 4.77 16.92 -22.43
CA VAL A 198 5.13 18.06 -23.30
C VAL A 198 3.96 19.05 -23.38
N HIS A 199 2.75 18.58 -23.65
CA HIS A 199 1.55 19.45 -23.64
C HIS A 199 1.33 20.14 -22.30
N LEU A 200 1.58 19.46 -21.18
CA LEU A 200 1.48 20.08 -19.87
C LEU A 200 2.51 21.19 -19.64
N VAL A 201 3.67 21.13 -20.29
CA VAL A 201 4.70 22.19 -20.26
C VAL A 201 4.28 23.37 -21.12
N GLU A 202 3.76 23.11 -22.33
CA GLU A 202 3.22 24.13 -23.24
C GLU A 202 2.10 24.93 -22.57
N ASP A 203 1.11 24.23 -22.01
CA ASP A 203 -0.06 24.82 -21.36
C ASP A 203 0.26 25.46 -20.01
N SER A 204 1.44 25.20 -19.47
CA SER A 204 1.78 25.72 -18.15
C SER A 204 2.00 27.22 -18.20
N THR A 205 1.43 27.95 -17.25
CA THR A 205 1.86 29.32 -16.92
C THR A 205 2.86 29.36 -15.77
N ALA A 206 3.07 28.24 -15.06
CA ALA A 206 3.93 28.17 -13.89
C ALA A 206 5.42 28.34 -14.21
N HIS A 207 6.14 29.08 -13.36
CA HIS A 207 7.56 29.38 -13.53
C HIS A 207 8.50 28.36 -12.85
N ARG A 208 8.05 27.63 -11.81
CA ARG A 208 8.92 26.71 -11.03
C ARG A 208 8.85 25.24 -11.46
N ILE A 209 8.81 24.98 -12.77
CA ILE A 209 8.73 23.61 -13.33
C ILE A 209 10.04 23.10 -13.95
N ARG A 210 11.13 23.90 -13.93
CA ARG A 210 12.40 23.58 -14.61
C ARG A 210 12.93 22.18 -14.34
N LYS A 211 12.97 21.74 -13.06
CA LYS A 211 13.46 20.40 -12.71
C LYS A 211 12.65 19.26 -13.34
N ALA A 212 11.35 19.45 -13.53
CA ALA A 212 10.51 18.45 -14.21
C ALA A 212 10.77 18.47 -15.72
N CYS A 213 10.92 19.66 -16.31
CA CYS A 213 11.29 19.81 -17.73
C CYS A 213 12.67 19.21 -18.04
N ASP A 214 13.68 19.42 -17.19
CA ASP A 214 15.01 18.84 -17.36
C ASP A 214 14.92 17.30 -17.42
N ARG A 215 14.12 16.70 -16.53
CA ARG A 215 13.87 15.26 -16.55
C ARG A 215 13.11 14.81 -17.80
N LEU A 216 12.10 15.56 -18.24
CA LEU A 216 11.35 15.28 -19.47
C LEU A 216 12.29 15.30 -20.68
N ILE A 217 13.15 16.32 -20.79
CA ILE A 217 14.15 16.44 -21.86
C ILE A 217 15.10 15.23 -21.83
N ASP A 218 15.59 14.81 -20.68
CA ASP A 218 16.46 13.62 -20.58
C ASP A 218 15.76 12.34 -21.06
N LEU A 219 14.47 12.20 -20.78
CA LEU A 219 13.67 11.07 -21.29
C LEU A 219 13.45 11.18 -22.81
N LEU A 220 13.11 12.37 -23.33
CA LEU A 220 12.95 12.59 -24.77
C LEU A 220 14.28 12.33 -25.52
N ARG A 221 15.43 12.73 -24.96
CA ARG A 221 16.77 12.41 -25.50
C ARG A 221 17.00 10.90 -25.56
N ALA A 222 16.61 10.17 -24.51
CA ALA A 222 16.71 8.71 -24.51
C ALA A 222 15.82 8.04 -25.58
N HIS A 223 14.78 8.72 -26.05
CA HIS A 223 13.90 8.31 -27.14
C HIS A 223 14.27 8.91 -28.51
N ASN A 224 15.34 9.70 -28.61
CA ASN A 224 15.75 10.44 -29.82
C ASN A 224 14.67 11.38 -30.39
N ASP A 225 13.85 11.98 -29.53
CA ASP A 225 12.76 12.89 -29.93
C ASP A 225 13.24 14.36 -29.89
N SER A 226 14.04 14.76 -30.89
CA SER A 226 14.64 16.10 -30.96
C SER A 226 13.64 17.24 -31.14
N GLU A 227 12.52 16.96 -31.81
CA GLU A 227 11.46 17.95 -32.04
C GLU A 227 10.81 18.37 -30.72
N ARG A 228 10.37 17.40 -29.91
CA ARG A 228 9.76 17.70 -28.60
C ARG A 228 10.76 18.29 -27.61
N ILE A 229 12.06 17.97 -27.71
CA ILE A 229 13.11 18.63 -26.91
C ILE A 229 13.17 20.12 -27.22
N ALA A 230 13.27 20.48 -28.50
CA ALA A 230 13.34 21.88 -28.93
C ALA A 230 12.10 22.66 -28.47
N LEU A 231 10.94 22.01 -28.50
CA LEU A 231 9.68 22.57 -28.02
C LEU A 231 9.70 22.87 -26.52
N VAL A 232 10.09 21.89 -25.68
CA VAL A 232 10.18 22.07 -24.22
C VAL A 232 11.22 23.15 -23.86
N GLU A 233 12.36 23.17 -24.54
CA GLU A 233 13.40 24.18 -24.36
C GLU A 233 12.91 25.59 -24.77
N GLY A 234 12.15 25.69 -25.87
CA GLY A 234 11.51 26.92 -26.32
C GLY A 234 10.52 27.48 -25.30
N CYS A 235 9.63 26.64 -24.75
CA CYS A 235 8.71 27.04 -23.69
C CYS A 235 9.46 27.54 -22.43
N LEU A 236 10.55 26.87 -22.04
CA LEU A 236 11.38 27.29 -20.91
C LEU A 236 12.08 28.63 -21.16
N ALA A 237 12.55 28.88 -22.39
CA ALA A 237 13.16 30.15 -22.77
C ALA A 237 12.14 31.29 -22.73
N GLN A 238 10.95 31.09 -23.32
CA GLN A 238 9.85 32.07 -23.29
C GLN A 238 9.42 32.44 -21.87
N LYS A 239 9.37 31.45 -20.96
CA LYS A 239 9.05 31.66 -19.54
C LYS A 239 10.12 32.41 -18.75
N ARG A 240 11.37 32.45 -19.21
CA ARG A 240 12.45 33.24 -18.59
C ARG A 240 12.38 34.71 -18.99
N SER A 241 11.93 34.99 -20.21
CA SER A 241 11.83 36.35 -20.74
C SER A 241 10.52 37.04 -20.37
N ALA A 242 9.45 36.29 -20.08
CA ALA A 242 8.16 36.87 -19.73
C ALA A 242 8.21 37.54 -18.34
N PRO A 243 7.79 38.81 -18.21
CA PRO A 243 7.59 39.43 -16.90
C PRO A 243 6.52 38.63 -16.14
N ILE A 244 6.75 38.36 -14.86
CA ILE A 244 5.86 37.56 -14.00
C ILE A 244 4.47 38.20 -14.03
N PRO A 245 3.46 37.58 -14.68
CA PRO A 245 2.12 38.14 -14.69
C PRO A 245 1.55 38.07 -13.28
N ALA A 246 0.92 39.14 -12.80
CA ALA A 246 0.20 39.10 -11.53
C ALA A 246 -0.84 37.96 -11.59
N ALA A 247 -0.72 36.98 -10.70
CA ALA A 247 -1.48 35.71 -10.68
C ALA A 247 -3.02 35.86 -10.62
N GLN A 248 -3.55 37.07 -10.62
CA GLN A 248 -4.97 37.40 -10.56
C GLN A 248 -5.73 37.17 -11.89
N ALA A 249 -5.06 37.20 -13.05
CA ALA A 249 -5.75 37.03 -14.34
C ALA A 249 -6.29 35.61 -14.58
N ALA A 250 -5.71 34.58 -13.96
CA ALA A 250 -6.15 33.18 -14.14
C ALA A 250 -7.40 32.80 -13.31
N LEU A 251 -7.89 33.70 -12.44
CA LEU A 251 -9.03 33.44 -11.55
C LEU A 251 -10.35 34.05 -12.05
N GLN A 252 -10.33 34.84 -13.13
CA GLN A 252 -11.55 35.41 -13.71
C GLN A 252 -12.22 34.38 -14.66
N SER A 253 -13.14 33.61 -14.07
CA SER A 253 -14.28 32.89 -14.68
C SER A 253 -14.07 31.66 -15.59
N PRO A 254 -14.36 30.44 -15.09
CA PRO A 254 -14.78 29.28 -15.88
C PRO A 254 -16.24 28.88 -15.60
N GLU A 255 -17.16 29.84 -15.40
CA GLU A 255 -18.54 29.53 -14.99
C GLU A 255 -19.50 29.17 -16.15
N LYS A 256 -19.01 29.06 -17.40
CA LYS A 256 -19.88 28.83 -18.58
C LYS A 256 -19.45 27.75 -19.58
N LEU A 257 -18.48 26.89 -19.27
CA LEU A 257 -18.09 25.81 -20.19
C LEU A 257 -18.17 24.44 -19.52
N SER A 258 -19.01 23.56 -20.09
CA SER A 258 -19.09 22.15 -19.69
C SER A 258 -17.75 21.43 -19.95
N PRO A 259 -17.34 20.45 -19.12
CA PRO A 259 -16.10 19.70 -19.30
C PRO A 259 -15.94 19.05 -20.69
N THR A 260 -17.06 18.70 -21.34
CA THR A 260 -17.11 18.09 -22.67
C THR A 260 -16.74 19.07 -23.80
N GLN A 261 -16.94 20.37 -23.62
CA GLN A 261 -16.67 21.37 -24.67
C GLN A 261 -15.19 21.79 -24.75
N ARG A 262 -14.38 21.56 -23.70
CA ARG A 262 -12.93 21.85 -23.75
C ARG A 262 -12.10 20.73 -24.39
N ILE A 263 -12.59 19.49 -24.35
CA ILE A 263 -11.87 18.34 -24.93
C ILE A 263 -11.98 18.34 -26.47
N GLY A 264 -13.08 18.86 -27.02
CA GLY A 264 -13.30 18.93 -28.47
C GLY A 264 -12.37 19.88 -29.24
N ASN A 265 -11.71 20.83 -28.57
CA ASN A 265 -10.80 21.80 -29.22
C ASN A 265 -9.32 21.45 -29.08
N LEU A 266 -8.95 20.51 -28.19
CA LEU A 266 -7.57 20.04 -28.01
C LEU A 266 -7.23 18.85 -28.93
N PHE A 267 -8.23 18.18 -29.50
CA PHE A 267 -8.05 17.06 -30.41
C PHE A 267 -8.78 17.33 -31.73
N GLY A 268 -8.05 17.89 -32.70
CA GLY A 268 -8.51 18.00 -34.08
C GLY A 268 -8.77 16.62 -34.70
N ARG A 269 -9.61 16.58 -35.74
CA ARG A 269 -10.00 15.37 -36.51
C ARG A 269 -8.82 14.43 -36.81
N PRO A 270 -9.02 13.11 -36.78
CA PRO A 270 -7.96 12.14 -37.01
C PRO A 270 -7.48 12.20 -38.46
N THR A 271 -6.26 12.67 -38.67
CA THR A 271 -5.48 12.35 -39.87
C THR A 271 -4.98 10.91 -39.74
N GLN A 272 -5.47 10.04 -40.62
CA GLN A 272 -4.95 8.68 -40.75
C GLN A 272 -3.45 8.76 -41.08
N THR A 273 -2.61 8.35 -40.12
CA THR A 273 -1.20 8.04 -40.33
C THR A 273 -0.92 6.60 -39.87
N PRO A 274 0.06 5.92 -40.47
CA PRO A 274 0.07 4.47 -40.58
C PRO A 274 0.41 3.77 -39.27
N GLN A 275 -0.35 2.71 -39.00
CA GLN A 275 -0.08 1.71 -37.97
C GLN A 275 1.32 1.14 -38.14
N THR A 276 2.26 1.50 -37.26
CA THR A 276 3.36 0.63 -36.79
C THR A 276 4.12 1.30 -35.64
N ALA A 277 3.61 1.14 -34.41
CA ALA A 277 4.44 1.14 -33.21
C ALA A 277 3.64 0.49 -32.09
N HIS A 278 3.93 -0.78 -31.79
CA HIS A 278 3.39 -1.45 -30.61
C HIS A 278 3.93 -0.78 -29.34
N ALA A 279 3.17 0.19 -28.81
CA ALA A 279 3.41 0.75 -27.50
C ALA A 279 3.20 -0.35 -26.45
N THR A 280 4.27 -0.75 -25.77
CA THR A 280 4.24 -1.72 -24.68
C THR A 280 3.47 -1.15 -23.49
N ALA A 281 2.33 -1.75 -23.16
CA ALA A 281 1.51 -1.38 -22.01
C ALA A 281 2.31 -1.37 -20.69
N PRO A 282 2.03 -0.44 -19.75
CA PRO A 282 2.60 -0.49 -18.42
C PRO A 282 2.19 -1.80 -17.73
N MET A 283 3.21 -2.56 -17.33
CA MET A 283 3.11 -3.97 -17.00
C MET A 283 2.93 -4.16 -15.47
N PRO A 284 1.90 -4.89 -14.99
CA PRO A 284 1.43 -4.86 -13.59
C PRO A 284 2.47 -5.32 -12.57
N PHE A 285 2.53 -4.71 -11.38
CA PHE A 285 3.43 -5.14 -10.30
C PHE A 285 3.12 -6.58 -9.86
N TYR A 286 4.15 -7.44 -9.82
CA TYR A 286 4.03 -8.83 -9.38
C TYR A 286 4.74 -9.04 -8.05
N SER A 287 4.12 -9.81 -7.15
CA SER A 287 4.78 -10.27 -5.93
C SER A 287 5.92 -11.22 -6.29
N THR A 288 7.11 -10.99 -5.70
CA THR A 288 8.28 -11.87 -5.81
C THR A 288 7.92 -13.33 -5.53
N ARG A 289 7.08 -13.55 -4.52
CA ARG A 289 6.60 -14.87 -4.14
C ARG A 289 5.79 -15.56 -5.24
N ALA A 290 4.91 -14.83 -5.91
CA ALA A 290 4.09 -15.39 -6.99
C ALA A 290 4.94 -15.83 -8.20
N ILE A 291 6.07 -15.14 -8.43
CA ILE A 291 7.04 -15.52 -9.48
C ILE A 291 7.77 -16.79 -9.09
N ILE A 292 8.23 -16.88 -7.84
CA ILE A 292 8.93 -18.05 -7.29
C ILE A 292 8.01 -19.28 -7.30
N GLU A 293 6.75 -19.12 -6.91
CA GLU A 293 5.75 -20.20 -6.87
C GLU A 293 5.20 -20.56 -8.27
N GLY A 294 5.67 -19.90 -9.34
CA GLY A 294 5.26 -20.20 -10.72
C GLY A 294 3.81 -19.84 -11.05
N SER A 295 3.11 -19.12 -10.17
CA SER A 295 1.68 -18.79 -10.32
C SER A 295 1.41 -17.64 -11.28
N LYS A 296 2.46 -17.00 -11.82
CA LYS A 296 2.34 -15.89 -12.77
C LYS A 296 3.25 -16.05 -13.97
N THR A 297 2.81 -15.47 -15.08
CA THR A 297 3.58 -15.42 -16.32
C THR A 297 4.91 -14.70 -16.08
N LEU A 298 6.00 -15.35 -16.50
CA LEU A 298 7.32 -14.76 -16.47
C LEU A 298 7.35 -13.49 -17.33
N ARG A 299 8.13 -12.51 -16.92
CA ARG A 299 8.33 -11.31 -17.73
C ARG A 299 9.03 -11.67 -19.03
N PRO A 300 8.69 -11.00 -20.15
CA PRO A 300 9.37 -11.23 -21.41
C PRO A 300 10.86 -10.87 -21.30
N ARG A 301 11.71 -11.56 -22.08
CA ARG A 301 13.18 -11.45 -22.02
C ARG A 301 13.69 -10.01 -22.20
N ASN A 302 12.97 -9.19 -22.97
CA ASN A 302 13.30 -7.78 -23.18
C ASN A 302 13.21 -6.94 -21.88
N TRP A 303 12.27 -7.25 -20.98
CA TRP A 303 12.17 -6.60 -19.67
C TRP A 303 13.40 -6.90 -18.82
N ILE A 304 13.79 -8.18 -18.76
CA ILE A 304 15.00 -8.61 -18.03
C ILE A 304 16.23 -7.91 -18.59
N ALA A 305 16.39 -7.86 -19.92
CA ALA A 305 17.48 -7.14 -20.56
C ALA A 305 17.49 -5.63 -20.25
N SER A 306 16.31 -5.00 -20.19
CA SER A 306 16.17 -3.60 -19.78
C SER A 306 16.61 -3.38 -18.32
N GLN A 307 16.13 -4.21 -17.39
CA GLN A 307 16.52 -4.15 -15.98
C GLN A 307 18.01 -4.41 -15.77
N LEU A 308 18.60 -5.38 -16.49
CA LEU A 308 20.04 -5.63 -16.48
C LEU A 308 20.85 -4.38 -16.87
N ARG A 309 20.43 -3.68 -17.93
CA ARG A 309 21.09 -2.45 -18.38
C ARG A 309 20.96 -1.34 -17.33
N ALA A 310 19.79 -1.19 -16.72
CA ALA A 310 19.56 -0.23 -15.64
C ALA A 310 20.43 -0.52 -14.41
N ILE A 311 20.47 -1.78 -13.94
CA ILE A 311 21.31 -2.22 -12.82
C ILE A 311 22.78 -2.02 -13.14
N LYS A 312 23.24 -2.41 -14.34
CA LYS A 312 24.63 -2.19 -14.78
C LYS A 312 25.00 -0.71 -14.75
N ARG A 313 24.13 0.17 -15.26
CA ARG A 313 24.34 1.63 -15.24
C ARG A 313 24.43 2.16 -13.80
N ALA A 314 23.50 1.74 -12.93
CA ALA A 314 23.49 2.15 -11.52
C ALA A 314 24.76 1.72 -10.77
N LEU A 315 25.23 0.49 -11.03
CA LEU A 315 26.50 -0.02 -10.47
C LEU A 315 27.71 0.74 -11.00
N SER A 316 27.76 1.05 -12.30
CA SER A 316 28.83 1.88 -12.88
C SER A 316 28.86 3.29 -12.30
N GLN A 317 27.71 3.84 -11.93
CA GLN A 317 27.58 5.13 -11.25
C GLN A 317 27.82 5.05 -9.73
N ARG A 318 28.19 3.88 -9.20
CA ARG A 318 28.36 3.61 -7.76
C ARG A 318 27.14 4.01 -6.92
N SER A 319 25.96 4.02 -7.53
CA SER A 319 24.70 4.46 -6.93
C SER A 319 23.62 3.42 -7.18
N LEU A 320 23.70 2.29 -6.47
CA LEU A 320 22.57 1.35 -6.37
C LEU A 320 21.45 1.89 -5.46
N VAL A 321 21.65 3.08 -4.85
CA VAL A 321 20.62 3.82 -4.14
C VAL A 321 19.64 4.40 -5.15
N PHE A 322 18.60 3.64 -5.45
CA PHE A 322 17.51 4.13 -6.29
C PHE A 322 16.76 5.23 -5.52
N ARG A 323 16.91 6.51 -5.94
CA ARG A 323 16.25 7.68 -5.34
C ARG A 323 14.70 7.69 -5.47
N ARG A 324 14.12 6.69 -6.13
CA ARG A 324 12.70 6.29 -6.17
C ARG A 324 12.67 4.76 -6.21
N PRO A 325 11.55 4.04 -5.94
CA PRO A 325 11.57 2.58 -5.91
C PRO A 325 11.46 1.99 -7.33
N PRO A 326 12.58 1.78 -8.03
CA PRO A 326 12.84 0.50 -8.69
C PRO A 326 13.74 -0.41 -7.83
N GLY A 327 14.40 0.15 -6.82
CA GLY A 327 15.15 -0.61 -5.81
C GLY A 327 14.25 -1.49 -4.92
N SER A 328 12.94 -1.24 -4.88
CA SER A 328 11.97 -2.18 -4.32
C SER A 328 11.89 -3.48 -5.13
N ASN A 329 12.30 -3.51 -6.40
CA ASN A 329 12.13 -4.65 -7.27
C ASN A 329 13.43 -5.43 -7.52
N LEU A 330 14.57 -5.08 -6.89
CA LEU A 330 15.82 -5.83 -7.13
C LEU A 330 15.65 -7.31 -6.75
N HIS A 331 14.99 -7.61 -5.63
CA HIS A 331 14.66 -8.98 -5.23
C HIS A 331 13.65 -9.65 -6.18
N SER A 332 12.67 -8.91 -6.73
CA SER A 332 11.75 -9.41 -7.77
C SER A 332 12.45 -9.66 -9.10
N PHE A 333 13.43 -8.82 -9.45
CA PHE A 333 14.31 -8.99 -10.59
C PHE A 333 15.15 -10.26 -10.41
N MET A 334 15.72 -10.48 -9.22
CA MET A 334 16.45 -11.73 -8.91
C MET A 334 15.54 -12.95 -9.11
N ALA A 335 14.30 -12.92 -8.61
CA ALA A 335 13.33 -14.00 -8.83
C ALA A 335 13.00 -14.22 -10.31
N HIS A 336 12.71 -13.17 -11.07
CA HIS A 336 12.45 -13.28 -12.51
C HIS A 336 13.66 -13.80 -13.28
N TYR A 337 14.85 -13.34 -12.92
CA TYR A 337 16.09 -13.71 -13.57
C TYR A 337 16.44 -15.18 -13.34
N ASP A 338 16.30 -15.65 -12.10
CA ASP A 338 16.51 -17.04 -11.70
C ASP A 338 15.48 -17.97 -12.36
N ALA A 339 14.21 -17.57 -12.39
CA ALA A 339 13.14 -18.32 -13.05
C ALA A 339 13.34 -18.49 -14.57
N CYS A 340 14.17 -17.66 -15.21
CA CYS A 340 14.47 -17.78 -16.64
C CYS A 340 15.49 -18.88 -16.99
N LYS A 341 15.96 -19.71 -16.04
CA LYS A 341 16.79 -20.93 -16.18
C LYS A 341 18.08 -20.85 -17.02
N GLY A 342 18.40 -19.72 -17.66
CA GLY A 342 19.44 -19.63 -18.69
C GLY A 342 20.77 -19.03 -18.27
N TYR A 343 20.86 -18.33 -17.11
CA TYR A 343 22.04 -17.48 -16.84
C TYR A 343 22.42 -17.33 -15.35
N PRO A 344 22.58 -18.40 -14.55
CA PRO A 344 22.94 -18.27 -13.13
C PRO A 344 24.19 -17.40 -12.89
N ARG A 345 25.15 -17.42 -13.83
CA ARG A 345 26.38 -16.61 -13.78
C ARG A 345 26.14 -15.10 -13.75
N GLY A 346 25.04 -14.61 -14.34
CA GLY A 346 24.81 -13.17 -14.42
C GLY A 346 24.54 -12.51 -13.07
N LEU A 347 23.77 -13.17 -12.18
CA LEU A 347 23.58 -12.67 -10.81
C LEU A 347 24.89 -12.67 -10.03
N THR A 348 25.74 -13.69 -10.19
CA THR A 348 27.07 -13.74 -9.56
C THR A 348 27.96 -12.59 -10.04
N VAL A 349 27.96 -12.29 -11.34
CA VAL A 349 28.72 -11.15 -11.89
C VAL A 349 28.20 -9.82 -11.37
N LEU A 350 26.88 -9.62 -11.35
CA LEU A 350 26.27 -8.40 -10.83
C LEU A 350 26.52 -8.22 -9.34
N ARG A 351 26.41 -9.29 -8.56
CA ARG A 351 26.77 -9.32 -7.14
C ARG A 351 28.21 -8.91 -6.94
N LYS A 352 29.17 -9.58 -7.59
CA LYS A 352 30.60 -9.23 -7.47
C LYS A 352 30.85 -7.75 -7.77
N ARG A 353 30.21 -7.23 -8.82
CA ARG A 353 30.29 -5.79 -9.17
C ARG A 353 29.68 -4.89 -8.10
N ALA A 354 28.53 -5.25 -7.54
CA ALA A 354 27.90 -4.49 -6.46
C ALA A 354 28.78 -4.42 -5.22
N LEU A 355 29.34 -5.57 -4.82
CA LEU A 355 30.24 -5.70 -3.68
C LEU A 355 31.57 -4.94 -3.87
N SER A 356 32.04 -4.79 -5.12
CA SER A 356 33.25 -4.02 -5.43
C SER A 356 33.01 -2.53 -5.68
N ALA A 357 31.76 -2.06 -5.80
CA ALA A 357 31.46 -0.71 -6.26
C ALA A 357 31.56 0.34 -5.14
N SER A 358 30.83 0.12 -4.04
CA SER A 358 30.81 0.96 -2.83
C SER A 358 30.04 0.26 -1.71
N ASP A 359 30.24 0.69 -0.46
CA ASP A 359 29.50 0.14 0.70
C ASP A 359 27.98 0.28 0.54
N PRO A 360 27.41 1.43 0.10
CA PRO A 360 25.97 1.54 -0.15
C PRO A 360 25.45 0.59 -1.23
N CYS A 361 26.24 0.32 -2.28
CA CYS A 361 25.88 -0.66 -3.31
C CYS A 361 25.89 -2.07 -2.75
N SER A 362 26.92 -2.41 -1.98
CA SER A 362 27.06 -3.70 -1.30
C SER A 362 25.90 -3.95 -0.35
N TYR A 363 25.62 -2.98 0.52
CA TYR A 363 24.49 -3.00 1.45
C TYR A 363 23.17 -3.25 0.73
N THR A 364 22.87 -2.43 -0.29
CA THR A 364 21.59 -2.49 -1.01
C THR A 364 21.43 -3.84 -1.71
N TRP A 365 22.49 -4.35 -2.34
CA TRP A 365 22.47 -5.64 -3.00
C TRP A 365 22.20 -6.77 -2.00
N LEU A 366 23.01 -6.85 -0.93
CA LEU A 366 22.92 -7.90 0.07
C LEU A 366 21.57 -7.93 0.78
N CYS A 367 21.01 -6.77 1.15
CA CYS A 367 19.66 -6.70 1.72
C CYS A 367 18.62 -7.27 0.75
N LYS A 368 18.65 -6.88 -0.53
CA LYS A 368 17.69 -7.38 -1.53
C LYS A 368 17.90 -8.85 -1.87
N GLU A 369 19.12 -9.35 -1.80
CA GLU A 369 19.42 -10.77 -1.91
C GLU A 369 18.84 -11.56 -0.73
N MET A 370 18.99 -11.08 0.52
CA MET A 370 18.33 -11.68 1.68
C MET A 370 16.80 -11.70 1.52
N PHE A 371 16.18 -10.63 1.01
CA PHE A 371 14.74 -10.60 0.71
C PHE A 371 14.34 -11.66 -0.33
N TYR A 372 15.10 -11.78 -1.43
CA TYR A 372 14.84 -12.77 -2.46
C TYR A 372 14.98 -14.20 -1.91
N LEU A 373 16.03 -14.47 -1.14
CA LEU A 373 16.28 -15.76 -0.50
C LEU A 373 15.18 -16.11 0.52
N HIS A 374 14.73 -15.13 1.30
CA HIS A 374 13.63 -15.28 2.25
C HIS A 374 12.31 -15.64 1.56
N GLU A 375 11.94 -14.91 0.51
CA GLU A 375 10.74 -15.23 -0.30
C GLU A 375 10.86 -16.59 -1.00
N SER A 376 12.09 -17.02 -1.30
CA SER A 376 12.39 -18.35 -1.85
C SER A 376 12.42 -19.45 -0.79
N ARG A 377 12.11 -19.14 0.48
CA ARG A 377 12.18 -20.04 1.64
C ARG A 377 13.57 -20.65 1.89
N LYS A 378 14.63 -20.00 1.38
CA LYS A 378 16.03 -20.38 1.56
C LYS A 378 16.59 -19.75 2.83
N PHE A 379 15.97 -20.04 3.97
CA PHE A 379 16.25 -19.37 5.24
C PHE A 379 17.70 -19.56 5.70
N ALA A 380 18.30 -20.73 5.49
CA ALA A 380 19.71 -20.97 5.81
C ALA A 380 20.64 -20.03 5.03
N GLU A 381 20.38 -19.82 3.74
CA GLU A 381 21.15 -18.91 2.90
C GLU A 381 21.00 -17.45 3.37
N VAL A 382 19.81 -17.04 3.82
CA VAL A 382 19.60 -15.70 4.41
C VAL A 382 20.52 -15.49 5.62
N VAL A 383 20.53 -16.42 6.57
CA VAL A 383 21.32 -16.25 7.79
C VAL A 383 22.83 -16.37 7.51
N ASN A 384 23.23 -17.24 6.58
CA ASN A 384 24.62 -17.32 6.14
C ASN A 384 25.09 -16.04 5.46
N LEU A 385 24.27 -15.48 4.57
CA LEU A 385 24.54 -14.21 3.90
C LEU A 385 24.66 -13.06 4.91
N PHE A 386 23.78 -13.06 5.91
CA PHE A 386 23.82 -12.10 7.02
C PHE A 386 25.13 -12.20 7.81
N ASN A 387 25.46 -13.39 8.31
CA ASN A 387 26.62 -13.64 9.16
C ASN A 387 27.95 -13.35 8.44
N ALA A 388 28.01 -13.64 7.14
CA ALA A 388 29.20 -13.39 6.34
C ALA A 388 29.47 -11.88 6.13
N ASN A 389 28.42 -11.07 5.93
CA ASN A 389 28.58 -9.71 5.42
C ASN A 389 28.17 -8.58 6.37
N PHE A 390 27.43 -8.88 7.44
CA PHE A 390 26.92 -7.87 8.38
C PHE A 390 27.44 -8.09 9.80
N ARG A 391 27.51 -7.00 10.57
CA ARG A 391 27.84 -7.06 11.99
C ARG A 391 26.71 -7.72 12.78
N VAL A 392 27.09 -8.58 13.73
CA VAL A 392 26.21 -9.47 14.48
C VAL A 392 25.60 -8.79 15.73
N GLU A 393 25.84 -7.49 15.92
CA GLU A 393 25.39 -6.71 17.09
C GLU A 393 23.88 -6.81 17.34
N PHE A 394 23.11 -7.17 16.32
CA PHE A 394 21.65 -7.30 16.37
C PHE A 394 21.14 -8.73 16.55
N LEU A 395 21.97 -9.77 16.61
CA LEU A 395 21.52 -11.14 16.87
C LEU A 395 21.84 -11.57 18.31
N PRO A 396 21.13 -12.56 18.89
CA PRO A 396 21.36 -12.98 20.27
C PRO A 396 22.83 -13.40 20.50
N PRO A 397 23.46 -13.20 21.64
CA PRO A 397 24.80 -13.75 21.85
C PRO A 397 24.75 -15.28 22.07
N LYS A 398 25.29 -16.06 21.11
CA LYS A 398 25.86 -17.43 21.20
C LYS A 398 25.03 -18.74 21.06
N PRO A 399 23.73 -18.92 21.40
CA PRO A 399 23.12 -20.25 21.24
C PRO A 399 22.82 -20.62 19.77
N TRP A 400 22.65 -19.65 18.87
CA TRP A 400 22.36 -19.93 17.46
C TRP A 400 23.60 -20.25 16.63
N ALA A 401 24.81 -19.97 17.12
CA ALA A 401 26.03 -20.27 16.37
C ALA A 401 26.16 -21.78 16.09
N GLY A 402 25.74 -22.64 17.04
CA GLY A 402 25.64 -24.08 16.84
C GLY A 402 24.52 -24.46 15.86
N VAL A 403 23.31 -23.90 16.05
CA VAL A 403 22.16 -24.14 15.16
C VAL A 403 22.45 -23.76 13.71
N LEU A 404 23.23 -22.70 13.47
CA LEU A 404 23.68 -22.31 12.15
C LEU A 404 24.87 -23.12 11.66
N GLY A 405 25.85 -23.43 12.52
CA GLY A 405 27.05 -24.17 12.13
C GLY A 405 26.72 -25.53 11.52
N ASP A 406 25.84 -26.29 12.19
CA ASP A 406 25.51 -27.65 11.77
C ASP A 406 24.63 -27.69 10.51
N ARG A 407 23.79 -26.67 10.30
CA ARG A 407 22.88 -26.60 9.14
C ARG A 407 23.45 -25.88 7.93
N ALA A 408 24.33 -24.91 8.15
CA ALA A 408 25.03 -24.22 7.07
C ALA A 408 26.03 -25.15 6.36
N ALA A 409 26.65 -26.07 7.10
CA ALA A 409 27.61 -27.03 6.55
C ALA A 409 26.97 -28.02 5.56
N GLY A 410 25.67 -28.32 5.68
CA GLY A 410 25.00 -29.34 4.88
C GLY A 410 24.42 -28.88 3.54
N HIS A 411 24.27 -27.58 3.28
CA HIS A 411 23.48 -27.05 2.15
C HIS A 411 24.20 -25.98 1.31
N GLY A 412 25.51 -25.85 1.44
CA GLY A 412 26.29 -24.85 0.71
C GLY A 412 26.53 -25.21 -0.76
N ASP A 413 25.74 -24.64 -1.67
CA ASP A 413 26.21 -24.40 -3.05
C ASP A 413 27.39 -23.41 -2.96
N GLU A 414 28.62 -23.94 -2.95
CA GLU A 414 29.90 -23.23 -2.69
C GLU A 414 30.06 -21.93 -3.51
N LEU A 415 29.33 -21.82 -4.62
CA LEU A 415 29.43 -20.72 -5.58
C LEU A 415 28.77 -19.40 -5.16
N ARG A 416 27.84 -19.39 -4.19
CA ARG A 416 27.16 -18.13 -3.79
C ARG A 416 27.69 -17.52 -2.48
N THR A 417 28.35 -18.25 -1.59
CA THR A 417 28.79 -17.68 -0.29
C THR A 417 30.20 -17.10 -0.31
N ALA A 418 31.00 -17.38 -1.35
CA ALA A 418 32.43 -17.01 -1.40
C ALA A 418 32.74 -15.50 -1.51
N SER A 419 31.78 -14.66 -1.92
CA SER A 419 32.01 -13.21 -2.00
C SER A 419 31.60 -12.53 -0.70
N VAL A 420 32.60 -12.30 0.16
CA VAL A 420 32.52 -11.58 1.43
C VAL A 420 32.94 -10.13 1.23
N VAL A 421 32.20 -9.17 1.78
CA VAL A 421 32.63 -7.76 1.81
C VAL A 421 33.87 -7.64 2.72
N PRO A 422 34.94 -6.91 2.32
CA PRO A 422 36.17 -6.81 3.10
C PRO A 422 35.98 -6.34 4.55
N ALA A 423 35.01 -5.45 4.77
CA ALA A 423 34.56 -5.04 6.09
C ALA A 423 33.08 -5.39 6.28
N ARG A 424 32.73 -6.00 7.41
CA ARG A 424 31.34 -6.29 7.76
C ARG A 424 30.54 -5.00 7.86
N LEU A 425 29.47 -4.92 7.09
CA LEU A 425 28.56 -3.78 6.99
C LEU A 425 27.68 -3.68 8.23
N GLN A 426 27.28 -2.46 8.59
CA GLN A 426 26.24 -2.24 9.61
C GLN A 426 24.88 -2.40 8.96
N ILE A 427 24.06 -3.35 9.43
CA ILE A 427 22.69 -3.51 8.96
C ILE A 427 21.75 -2.50 9.63
N SER A 428 20.79 -1.95 8.89
CA SER A 428 19.73 -1.15 9.52
C SER A 428 18.80 -2.07 10.34
N PRO A 429 18.27 -1.61 11.48
CA PRO A 429 17.23 -2.31 12.23
C PRO A 429 16.04 -2.76 11.35
N ALA A 430 15.67 -1.94 10.38
CA ALA A 430 14.56 -2.16 9.46
C ALA A 430 14.84 -3.18 8.36
N ASP A 431 16.08 -3.64 8.17
CA ASP A 431 16.44 -4.71 7.24
C ASP A 431 16.86 -5.99 7.99
N ALA A 432 17.35 -5.87 9.22
CA ALA A 432 17.77 -6.99 10.07
C ALA A 432 16.63 -8.00 10.34
N TRP A 433 15.37 -7.56 10.28
CA TRP A 433 14.22 -8.43 10.50
C TRP A 433 14.14 -9.63 9.56
N VAL A 434 14.65 -9.53 8.32
CA VAL A 434 14.65 -10.65 7.36
C VAL A 434 15.51 -11.79 7.90
N ALA A 435 16.65 -11.46 8.50
CA ALA A 435 17.54 -12.42 9.14
C ALA A 435 16.91 -13.00 10.42
N TRP A 436 16.28 -12.17 11.25
CA TRP A 436 15.52 -12.65 12.42
C TRP A 436 14.39 -13.60 12.03
N ASN A 437 13.63 -13.27 11.00
CA ASN A 437 12.55 -14.11 10.51
C ASN A 437 13.08 -15.47 10.01
N ALA A 438 14.14 -15.45 9.22
CA ALA A 438 14.81 -16.65 8.75
C ALA A 438 15.34 -17.50 9.91
N LEU A 439 15.93 -16.87 10.94
CA LEU A 439 16.40 -17.56 12.14
C LEU A 439 15.26 -18.27 12.89
N VAL A 440 14.13 -17.59 13.09
CA VAL A 440 12.94 -18.19 13.73
C VAL A 440 12.45 -19.40 12.93
N ARG A 441 12.37 -19.29 11.60
CA ARG A 441 11.93 -20.38 10.70
C ARG A 441 12.86 -21.58 10.76
N LEU A 442 14.17 -21.36 10.77
CA LEU A 442 15.16 -22.44 10.92
C LEU A 442 15.09 -23.09 12.30
N THR A 443 14.85 -22.30 13.34
CA THR A 443 14.84 -22.79 14.72
C THR A 443 13.74 -23.81 14.95
N VAL A 444 12.53 -23.60 14.42
CA VAL A 444 11.39 -24.53 14.56
C VAL A 444 11.73 -25.95 14.09
N GLN A 445 12.55 -26.06 13.05
CA GLN A 445 12.94 -27.36 12.49
C GLN A 445 14.13 -27.98 13.24
N GLY A 446 14.83 -27.24 14.12
CA GLY A 446 16.09 -27.61 14.74
C GLY A 446 15.96 -28.49 15.99
N PRO A 447 17.08 -29.06 16.48
CA PRO A 447 17.10 -29.74 17.77
C PRO A 447 16.86 -28.73 18.90
N ALA A 448 16.04 -29.10 19.89
CA ALA A 448 15.69 -28.26 21.03
C ALA A 448 15.25 -26.82 20.61
N PRO A 449 14.17 -26.67 19.84
CA PRO A 449 13.77 -25.38 19.27
C PRO A 449 13.36 -24.36 20.34
N LEU A 450 12.84 -24.82 21.48
CA LEU A 450 12.27 -23.96 22.52
C LEU A 450 13.28 -23.02 23.20
N PRO A 451 14.41 -23.50 23.79
CA PRO A 451 15.40 -22.62 24.37
C PRO A 451 15.95 -21.57 23.39
N VAL A 452 16.09 -21.94 22.11
CA VAL A 452 16.60 -21.03 21.08
C VAL A 452 15.56 -19.98 20.73
N LEU A 453 14.28 -20.35 20.57
CA LEU A 453 13.19 -19.40 20.34
C LEU A 453 13.01 -18.44 21.53
N GLU A 454 13.18 -18.89 22.76
CA GLU A 454 13.14 -18.04 23.95
C GLU A 454 14.28 -17.03 23.96
N ALA A 455 15.51 -17.46 23.66
CA ALA A 455 16.64 -16.56 23.55
C ALA A 455 16.45 -15.51 22.43
N VAL A 456 15.89 -15.94 21.29
CA VAL A 456 15.51 -15.05 20.18
C VAL A 456 14.43 -14.06 20.61
N HIS A 457 13.39 -14.54 21.30
CA HIS A 457 12.29 -13.72 21.79
C HIS A 457 12.78 -12.64 22.77
N HIS A 458 13.54 -13.01 23.80
CA HIS A 458 14.09 -12.07 24.78
C HIS A 458 15.01 -11.03 24.12
N SER A 459 15.85 -11.46 23.19
CA SER A 459 16.74 -10.56 22.45
C SER A 459 15.97 -9.58 21.58
N LEU A 460 14.88 -10.03 20.94
CA LEU A 460 14.03 -9.19 20.12
C LEU A 460 13.26 -8.17 20.97
N VAL A 461 12.71 -8.57 22.12
CA VAL A 461 12.03 -7.67 23.06
C VAL A 461 13.00 -6.60 23.57
N HIS A 462 14.19 -7.00 24.01
CA HIS A 462 15.24 -6.09 24.46
C HIS A 462 15.71 -5.14 23.35
N PHE A 463 15.75 -5.62 22.11
CA PHE A 463 16.08 -4.79 20.97
C PHE A 463 14.97 -3.78 20.68
N ALA A 464 13.72 -4.25 20.58
CA ALA A 464 12.55 -3.42 20.29
C ALA A 464 12.33 -2.33 21.35
N SER A 465 12.66 -2.60 22.62
CA SER A 465 12.55 -1.61 23.70
C SER A 465 13.56 -0.46 23.58
N LYS A 466 14.67 -0.64 22.83
CA LYS A 466 15.65 0.42 22.56
C LYS A 466 15.27 1.29 21.35
N ILE A 467 14.28 0.88 20.57
CA ILE A 467 13.88 1.59 19.35
C ILE A 467 12.85 2.66 19.70
N THR A 468 13.16 3.90 19.34
CA THR A 468 12.25 5.04 19.53
C THR A 468 10.93 4.83 18.77
N ASP A 469 9.83 5.43 19.23
CA ASP A 469 8.54 5.38 18.52
C ASP A 469 8.65 5.86 17.08
N VAL A 470 9.44 6.90 16.83
CA VAL A 470 9.67 7.47 15.50
C VAL A 470 10.32 6.44 14.58
N GLN A 471 11.37 5.75 15.04
CA GLN A 471 12.06 4.73 14.25
C GLN A 471 11.18 3.49 14.02
N PHE A 472 10.39 3.09 15.02
CA PHE A 472 9.48 1.97 14.90
C PHE A 472 8.35 2.27 13.89
N ARG A 473 7.75 3.46 13.97
CA ARG A 473 6.70 3.94 13.06
C ARG A 473 7.19 4.14 11.63
N ALA A 474 8.48 4.34 11.42
CA ALA A 474 9.05 4.40 10.07
C ALA A 474 9.00 3.03 9.36
N PHE A 475 9.01 1.91 10.10
CA PHE A 475 9.08 0.55 9.54
C PHE A 475 8.22 -0.48 10.30
N PRO A 476 6.92 -0.23 10.51
CA PRO A 476 6.10 -1.07 11.39
C PRO A 476 5.92 -2.50 10.88
N THR A 477 5.89 -2.69 9.56
CA THR A 477 5.72 -4.00 8.91
C THR A 477 6.89 -4.94 9.15
N SER A 478 8.09 -4.40 9.31
CA SER A 478 9.32 -5.18 9.46
C SER A 478 9.40 -5.86 10.83
N TYR A 479 9.16 -5.10 11.90
CA TYR A 479 9.16 -5.65 13.26
C TYR A 479 8.00 -6.60 13.48
N THR A 480 6.79 -6.22 13.06
CA THR A 480 5.60 -7.08 13.18
C THR A 480 5.77 -8.43 12.50
N ALA A 481 6.48 -8.49 11.37
CA ALA A 481 6.74 -9.76 10.68
C ALA A 481 7.56 -10.75 11.52
N VAL A 482 8.51 -10.28 12.35
CA VAL A 482 9.33 -11.15 13.21
C VAL A 482 8.51 -11.67 14.38
N PHE A 483 7.82 -10.79 15.10
CA PHE A 483 6.96 -11.21 16.21
C PHE A 483 5.84 -12.13 15.74
N ARG A 484 5.24 -11.85 14.59
CA ARG A 484 4.30 -12.78 13.95
C ARG A 484 4.94 -14.13 13.67
N SER A 485 6.20 -14.16 13.25
CA SER A 485 6.91 -15.43 13.01
C SER A 485 7.23 -16.16 14.31
N LEU A 486 7.48 -15.47 15.42
CA LEU A 486 7.60 -16.08 16.75
C LEU A 486 6.28 -16.68 17.23
N ILE A 487 5.17 -15.95 17.10
CA ILE A 487 3.83 -16.46 17.41
C ILE A 487 3.55 -17.72 16.58
N TRP A 488 3.80 -17.66 15.27
CA TRP A 488 3.69 -18.82 14.39
C TRP A 488 4.57 -19.98 14.87
N ALA A 489 5.84 -19.73 15.17
CA ALA A 489 6.80 -20.75 15.59
C ALA A 489 6.40 -21.45 16.88
N TYR A 490 5.94 -20.71 17.89
CA TYR A 490 5.39 -21.31 19.10
C TYR A 490 4.13 -22.12 18.83
N GLY A 491 3.28 -21.68 17.90
CA GLY A 491 2.13 -22.46 17.45
C GLY A 491 2.49 -23.80 16.79
N GLU A 492 3.52 -23.84 15.95
CA GLU A 492 4.02 -25.09 15.37
C GLU A 492 4.53 -26.05 16.45
N LEU A 493 5.06 -25.51 17.56
CA LEU A 493 5.52 -26.29 18.72
C LEU A 493 4.41 -26.55 19.76
N ARG A 494 3.17 -26.13 19.48
CA ARG A 494 2.00 -26.23 20.38
C ARG A 494 2.17 -25.52 21.74
N GLU A 495 3.02 -24.49 21.79
CA GLU A 495 3.26 -23.66 22.98
C GLU A 495 2.38 -22.40 22.97
N VAL A 496 1.07 -22.57 23.20
CA VAL A 496 0.08 -21.49 23.10
C VAL A 496 0.39 -20.35 24.07
N ASP A 497 0.74 -20.65 25.32
CA ASP A 497 1.01 -19.63 26.35
C ASP A 497 2.19 -18.74 25.96
N ARG A 498 3.24 -19.31 25.36
CA ARG A 498 4.40 -18.56 24.86
C ARG A 498 4.02 -17.69 23.66
N ALA A 499 3.15 -18.19 22.76
CA ALA A 499 2.63 -17.39 21.66
C ALA A 499 1.80 -16.18 22.16
N VAL A 500 0.99 -16.38 23.20
CA VAL A 500 0.23 -15.30 23.86
C VAL A 500 1.18 -14.29 24.52
N ALA A 501 2.23 -14.77 25.21
CA ALA A 501 3.24 -13.90 25.82
C ALA A 501 3.91 -12.98 24.79
N VAL A 502 4.30 -13.51 23.63
CA VAL A 502 4.89 -12.70 22.53
C VAL A 502 3.93 -11.59 22.07
N ALA A 503 2.63 -11.88 21.96
CA ALA A 503 1.62 -10.89 21.57
C ALA A 503 1.43 -9.80 22.65
N ASN A 504 1.50 -10.19 23.92
CA ASN A 504 1.39 -9.27 25.05
C ASN A 504 2.63 -8.38 25.20
N ASP A 505 3.83 -8.92 24.98
CA ASP A 505 5.09 -8.18 25.11
C ASP A 505 5.17 -6.99 24.14
N ILE A 506 4.66 -7.15 22.91
CA ILE A 506 4.52 -6.01 21.98
C ILE A 506 3.66 -4.89 22.57
N SER A 507 2.60 -5.27 23.28
CA SER A 507 1.69 -4.30 23.89
C SER A 507 2.38 -3.58 25.05
N LEU A 508 3.16 -4.32 25.85
CA LEU A 508 3.94 -3.78 26.96
C LEU A 508 5.05 -2.82 26.51
N ILE A 509 5.64 -3.03 25.33
CA ILE A 509 6.64 -2.11 24.74
C ILE A 509 6.00 -0.79 24.25
N GLY A 510 4.68 -0.60 24.41
CA GLY A 510 3.96 0.62 24.01
C GLY A 510 3.72 0.72 22.50
N LYS A 511 4.00 -0.34 21.74
CA LYS A 511 3.89 -0.35 20.26
C LYS A 511 2.57 -0.94 19.75
N ALA A 512 1.66 -1.34 20.66
CA ALA A 512 0.38 -2.00 20.37
C ALA A 512 -0.45 -1.31 19.26
N HIS A 513 -0.45 0.03 19.28
CA HIS A 513 -1.25 0.87 18.40
C HIS A 513 -0.89 0.73 16.91
N VAL A 514 0.28 0.17 16.57
CA VAL A 514 0.76 0.06 15.19
C VAL A 514 0.63 -1.37 14.64
N THR A 515 0.37 -2.37 15.49
CA THR A 515 0.77 -3.76 15.19
C THR A 515 -0.25 -4.86 15.47
N ASN A 516 -1.35 -4.58 16.17
CA ASN A 516 -2.15 -5.67 16.77
C ASN A 516 -2.84 -6.59 15.77
N ALA A 517 -3.39 -6.05 14.68
CA ALA A 517 -4.30 -6.82 13.83
C ALA A 517 -3.62 -8.07 13.20
N GLY A 518 -2.42 -7.92 12.65
CA GLY A 518 -1.69 -9.03 12.03
C GLY A 518 -1.12 -10.06 13.01
N LEU A 519 -0.90 -9.67 14.27
CA LEU A 519 -0.42 -10.57 15.33
C LEU A 519 -1.57 -11.40 15.88
N LEU A 520 -2.73 -10.77 16.10
CA LEU A 520 -3.94 -11.44 16.52
C LEU A 520 -4.45 -12.42 15.46
N ASP A 521 -4.26 -12.13 14.16
CA ASP A 521 -4.53 -13.11 13.08
C ASP A 521 -3.72 -14.38 13.26
N GLU A 522 -2.43 -14.20 13.54
CA GLU A 522 -1.53 -15.34 13.71
C GLU A 522 -1.83 -16.10 15.00
N LEU A 523 -2.17 -15.39 16.08
CA LEU A 523 -2.60 -16.00 17.34
C LEU A 523 -3.91 -16.80 17.19
N ALA A 524 -4.86 -16.30 16.39
CA ALA A 524 -6.06 -17.05 16.03
C ALA A 524 -5.69 -18.32 15.24
N GLY A 525 -4.71 -18.22 14.34
CA GLY A 525 -4.10 -19.37 13.66
C GLY A 525 -3.42 -20.35 14.61
N VAL A 526 -2.77 -19.88 15.67
CA VAL A 526 -2.17 -20.74 16.71
C VAL A 526 -3.24 -21.55 17.42
N TYR A 527 -4.29 -20.90 17.95
CA TYR A 527 -5.40 -21.61 18.61
C TYR A 527 -6.04 -22.66 17.69
N ALA A 528 -6.21 -22.31 16.40
CA ALA A 528 -6.73 -23.25 15.41
C ALA A 528 -5.77 -24.44 15.16
N ARG A 529 -4.45 -24.20 15.03
CA ARG A 529 -3.42 -25.25 14.88
C ARG A 529 -3.27 -26.13 16.12
N THR A 530 -3.68 -25.68 17.29
CA THR A 530 -3.69 -26.50 18.51
C THR A 530 -5.02 -27.20 18.75
N GLY A 531 -6.03 -26.98 17.89
CA GLY A 531 -7.36 -27.57 18.04
C GLY A 531 -8.24 -26.90 19.10
N ASP A 532 -7.85 -25.75 19.65
CA ASP A 532 -8.67 -24.97 20.58
C ASP A 532 -9.70 -24.13 19.81
N VAL A 533 -10.69 -24.83 19.26
CA VAL A 533 -11.79 -24.24 18.48
C VAL A 533 -12.53 -23.14 19.27
N PRO A 534 -12.83 -23.31 20.58
CA PRO A 534 -13.48 -22.25 21.37
C PRO A 534 -12.64 -20.97 21.46
N ALA A 535 -11.34 -21.06 21.76
CA ALA A 535 -10.50 -19.87 21.86
C ALA A 535 -10.28 -19.21 20.48
N ALA A 536 -10.04 -20.00 19.45
CA ALA A 536 -9.93 -19.52 18.07
C ALA A 536 -11.19 -18.78 17.63
N THR A 537 -12.37 -19.31 17.94
CA THR A 537 -13.67 -18.70 17.61
C THR A 537 -13.91 -17.42 18.39
N ARG A 538 -13.61 -17.38 19.71
CA ARG A 538 -13.72 -16.16 20.52
C ARG A 538 -12.84 -15.05 19.97
N LEU A 539 -11.59 -15.36 19.62
CA LEU A 539 -10.66 -14.38 19.07
C LEU A 539 -11.10 -13.88 17.69
N LEU A 540 -11.61 -14.77 16.83
CA LEU A 540 -12.19 -14.37 15.54
C LEU A 540 -13.38 -13.43 15.71
N ASN A 541 -14.28 -13.70 16.66
CA ASN A 541 -15.41 -12.81 16.95
C ASN A 541 -14.93 -11.38 17.30
N GLY A 542 -13.95 -11.26 18.20
CA GLY A 542 -13.39 -9.95 18.56
C GLY A 542 -12.69 -9.25 17.38
N LEU A 543 -12.01 -10.02 16.51
CA LEU A 543 -11.42 -9.49 15.29
C LEU A 543 -12.47 -9.01 14.27
N GLU A 544 -13.62 -9.69 14.17
CA GLU A 544 -14.72 -9.26 13.31
C GLU A 544 -15.39 -7.99 13.80
N GLU A 545 -15.57 -7.84 15.11
CA GLU A 545 -16.09 -6.64 15.75
C GLU A 545 -15.17 -5.43 15.50
N ALA A 546 -13.85 -5.65 15.53
CA ALA A 546 -12.86 -4.63 15.18
C ALA A 546 -12.73 -4.37 13.67
N GLY A 547 -13.32 -5.22 12.83
CA GLY A 547 -13.26 -5.17 11.37
C GLY A 547 -12.73 -6.48 10.78
N ALA A 548 -13.64 -7.28 10.23
CA ALA A 548 -13.33 -8.56 9.58
C ALA A 548 -12.31 -8.39 8.45
N ARG A 549 -11.28 -9.25 8.43
CA ARG A 549 -10.21 -9.21 7.42
C ARG A 549 -10.06 -10.57 6.75
N LEU A 550 -9.90 -10.53 5.43
CA LEU A 550 -9.74 -11.74 4.62
C LEU A 550 -8.51 -12.57 5.04
N ALA A 551 -7.44 -11.91 5.45
CA ALA A 551 -6.22 -12.58 5.90
C ALA A 551 -6.43 -13.44 7.16
N THR A 552 -7.29 -13.00 8.09
CA THR A 552 -7.62 -13.72 9.32
C THR A 552 -8.26 -15.07 9.00
N TYR A 553 -9.31 -15.07 8.15
CA TYR A 553 -9.98 -16.31 7.74
C TYR A 553 -9.03 -17.26 7.02
N GLY A 554 -8.17 -16.75 6.13
CA GLY A 554 -7.24 -17.60 5.39
C GLY A 554 -6.25 -18.30 6.32
N VAL A 555 -5.70 -17.57 7.30
CA VAL A 555 -4.80 -18.14 8.31
C VAL A 555 -5.51 -19.21 9.15
N MET A 556 -6.75 -18.97 9.58
CA MET A 556 -7.51 -19.93 10.39
C MET A 556 -7.95 -21.16 9.60
N MET A 557 -8.41 -20.99 8.35
CA MET A 557 -8.75 -22.11 7.45
C MET A 557 -7.53 -22.98 7.19
N ASP A 558 -6.39 -22.37 6.80
CA ASP A 558 -5.12 -23.09 6.61
C ASP A 558 -4.74 -23.86 7.88
N ALA A 559 -4.91 -23.24 9.05
CA ALA A 559 -4.60 -23.84 10.35
C ALA A 559 -5.51 -25.04 10.69
N TYR A 560 -6.82 -24.92 10.53
CA TYR A 560 -7.76 -26.02 10.76
C TYR A 560 -7.56 -27.18 9.79
N LEU A 561 -7.33 -26.88 8.51
CA LEU A 561 -7.00 -27.90 7.52
C LEU A 561 -5.72 -28.66 7.88
N HIS A 562 -4.70 -27.96 8.38
CA HIS A 562 -3.45 -28.58 8.79
C HIS A 562 -3.61 -29.62 9.91
N VAL A 563 -4.57 -29.43 10.82
CA VAL A 563 -4.88 -30.39 11.90
C VAL A 563 -6.05 -31.33 11.58
N GLY A 564 -6.54 -31.35 10.34
CA GLY A 564 -7.62 -32.23 9.90
C GLY A 564 -9.02 -31.82 10.39
N LEU A 565 -9.20 -30.61 10.93
CA LEU A 565 -10.50 -30.09 11.36
C LEU A 565 -11.25 -29.46 10.16
N VAL A 566 -11.53 -30.28 9.15
CA VAL A 566 -12.11 -29.85 7.86
C VAL A 566 -13.48 -29.17 8.05
N GLU A 567 -14.33 -29.70 8.95
CA GLU A 567 -15.64 -29.13 9.24
C GLU A 567 -15.56 -27.71 9.82
N GLU A 568 -14.61 -27.46 10.72
CA GLU A 568 -14.42 -26.13 11.32
C GLU A 568 -13.88 -25.14 10.29
N ALA A 569 -13.00 -25.57 9.39
CA ALA A 569 -12.55 -24.76 8.26
C ALA A 569 -13.73 -24.42 7.31
N ALA A 570 -14.61 -25.39 7.03
CA ALA A 570 -15.77 -25.20 6.16
C ALA A 570 -16.76 -24.16 6.71
N LYS A 571 -16.97 -24.12 8.03
CA LYS A 571 -17.82 -23.10 8.68
C LYS A 571 -17.32 -21.67 8.47
N LEU A 572 -16.02 -21.48 8.23
CA LEU A 572 -15.43 -20.16 8.01
C LEU A 572 -15.73 -19.58 6.62
N GLU A 573 -16.00 -20.40 5.60
CA GLU A 573 -16.24 -19.92 4.23
C GLU A 573 -17.49 -19.01 4.09
N PRO A 574 -18.70 -19.44 4.50
CA PRO A 574 -19.88 -18.58 4.39
C PRO A 574 -19.74 -17.33 5.26
N ARG A 575 -19.11 -17.46 6.44
CA ARG A 575 -18.85 -16.35 7.36
C ARG A 575 -17.92 -15.31 6.74
N MET A 576 -16.83 -15.74 6.11
CA MET A 576 -15.90 -14.89 5.37
C MET A 576 -16.61 -14.19 4.19
N LYS A 577 -17.39 -14.92 3.38
CA LYS A 577 -18.15 -14.32 2.26
C LYS A 577 -19.10 -13.23 2.75
N GLN A 578 -19.82 -13.49 3.84
CA GLN A 578 -20.75 -12.53 4.45
C GLN A 578 -20.05 -11.30 5.04
N LYS A 579 -18.99 -11.50 5.83
CA LYS A 579 -18.34 -10.43 6.59
C LYS A 579 -17.33 -9.62 5.78
N CYS A 580 -16.63 -10.24 4.83
CA CYS A 580 -15.61 -9.58 4.02
C CYS A 580 -16.05 -9.30 2.57
N GLY A 581 -17.22 -9.79 2.13
CA GLY A 581 -17.66 -9.64 0.74
C GLY A 581 -16.72 -10.33 -0.26
N TYR A 582 -16.12 -11.47 0.14
CA TYR A 582 -15.15 -12.17 -0.69
C TYR A 582 -15.77 -12.67 -2.00
N VAL A 583 -15.06 -12.45 -3.12
CA VAL A 583 -15.41 -12.97 -4.44
C VAL A 583 -14.22 -13.78 -4.97
N PRO A 584 -14.44 -15.01 -5.47
CA PRO A 584 -13.37 -15.82 -6.07
C PRO A 584 -12.58 -15.06 -7.16
N GLY A 585 -11.28 -15.31 -7.22
CA GLY A 585 -10.36 -14.66 -8.17
C GLY A 585 -9.82 -13.30 -7.71
N VAL A 586 -10.34 -12.72 -6.64
CA VAL A 586 -9.87 -11.43 -6.10
C VAL A 586 -8.60 -11.60 -5.26
N ASN A 587 -8.42 -12.77 -4.62
CA ASN A 587 -7.25 -13.05 -3.80
C ASN A 587 -6.77 -14.49 -4.04
N TRP A 588 -5.73 -14.62 -4.86
CA TRP A 588 -5.17 -15.92 -5.24
C TRP A 588 -4.80 -16.82 -4.06
N ARG A 589 -4.38 -16.25 -2.92
CA ARG A 589 -4.02 -17.03 -1.73
C ARG A 589 -5.28 -17.61 -1.08
N MET A 590 -6.32 -16.79 -0.93
CA MET A 590 -7.61 -17.28 -0.43
C MET A 590 -8.23 -18.29 -1.39
N ASP A 591 -8.14 -18.06 -2.71
CA ASP A 591 -8.59 -19.04 -3.70
C ASP A 591 -7.86 -20.38 -3.55
N ALA A 592 -6.54 -20.36 -3.29
CA ALA A 592 -5.78 -21.57 -3.04
C ALA A 592 -6.22 -22.27 -1.74
N THR A 593 -6.46 -21.52 -0.66
CA THR A 593 -6.98 -22.06 0.60
C THR A 593 -8.37 -22.67 0.43
N LEU A 594 -9.30 -22.01 -0.27
CA LEU A 594 -10.62 -22.54 -0.56
C LEU A 594 -10.56 -23.78 -1.45
N LYS A 595 -9.68 -23.80 -2.45
CA LYS A 595 -9.44 -24.99 -3.27
C LYS A 595 -8.95 -26.17 -2.42
N ALA A 596 -8.03 -25.92 -1.48
CA ALA A 596 -7.57 -26.94 -0.55
C ALA A 596 -8.68 -27.43 0.40
N LEU A 597 -9.53 -26.50 0.87
CA LEU A 597 -10.71 -26.81 1.68
C LEU A 597 -11.69 -27.72 0.93
N HIS A 598 -12.08 -27.36 -0.29
CA HIS A 598 -13.02 -28.14 -1.10
C HIS A 598 -12.47 -29.53 -1.42
N ALA A 599 -11.18 -29.63 -1.77
CA ALA A 599 -10.51 -30.92 -1.97
C ALA A 599 -10.50 -31.78 -0.69
N ALA A 600 -10.32 -31.17 0.48
CA ALA A 600 -10.37 -31.89 1.75
C ALA A 600 -11.80 -32.38 2.09
N GLN A 601 -12.84 -31.60 1.75
CA GLN A 601 -14.24 -32.00 1.95
C GLN A 601 -14.63 -33.17 1.04
N GLU A 602 -14.22 -33.15 -0.22
CA GLU A 602 -14.46 -34.26 -1.16
C GLU A 602 -13.85 -35.58 -0.65
N LEU A 603 -12.71 -35.53 0.05
CA LEU A 603 -12.09 -36.71 0.65
C LEU A 603 -12.81 -37.21 1.90
N THR A 604 -13.44 -36.32 2.68
CA THR A 604 -14.22 -36.72 3.87
C THR A 604 -15.60 -37.28 3.53
N ASP A 605 -16.16 -36.90 2.38
CA ASP A 605 -17.50 -37.32 1.94
C ASP A 605 -17.50 -38.71 1.27
N VAL A 606 -16.34 -39.33 1.02
CA VAL A 606 -16.27 -40.70 0.51
C VAL A 606 -16.76 -41.63 1.62
N PRO A 607 -17.93 -42.31 1.47
CA PRO A 607 -18.43 -43.21 2.49
C PRO A 607 -17.37 -44.28 2.74
N THR A 608 -16.96 -44.40 4.00
CA THR A 608 -16.05 -45.45 4.45
C THR A 608 -16.76 -46.77 4.17
N LEU A 609 -16.41 -47.42 3.04
CA LEU A 609 -16.81 -48.78 2.71
C LEU A 609 -16.30 -49.65 3.85
N THR A 610 -17.18 -49.92 4.80
CA THR A 610 -16.98 -50.69 6.01
C THR A 610 -17.32 -52.14 5.76
#